data_AF-A0A2H0SGP1-F1
#
_entry.id   AF-A0A2H0SGP1-F1
#
_cell.length_a   1.000
_cell.length_b   1.000
_cell.length_c   1.000
_cell.angle_alpha   90.00
_cell.angle_beta   90.00
_cell.angle_gamma   90.00
#
_symmetry.space_group_name_H-M   'P 1'
#
loop_
_entity.id
_entity.type
_entity.pdbx_description
1 polymer ?
#
loop_
_entity_poly.entity_id
_entity_poly.type
_entity_poly.pdbx_seq_one_letter_code
_entity_poly.pdbx_strand_id
1 'polypeptide(L)'
;MTKILLDFFFPQKCLRCEKGGALICKECLDIMPETENTAENIHNPYAIPTIVASCYKNEIIKKAIWLLKYKKIKTIAGPLSELLFNRCIEDLSEINTFYHIKECLVIPIPVSKIKLR
;
A
#
# COMPACT_ATOMS: atom_id res chain seq x y z
N MET A 1 -5.32 26.85 11.78
CA MET A 1 -6.63 27.09 12.44
C MET A 1 -7.81 26.45 11.70
N THR A 2 -7.87 26.50 10.36
CA THR A 2 -8.96 25.93 9.53
C THR A 2 -9.11 24.40 9.59
N LYS A 3 -8.01 23.66 9.76
CA LYS A 3 -8.04 22.18 9.75
C LYS A 3 -8.81 21.59 10.94
N ILE A 4 -8.65 22.18 12.14
CA ILE A 4 -9.33 21.72 13.37
C ILE A 4 -10.85 21.87 13.26
N LEU A 5 -11.32 22.98 12.68
CA LEU A 5 -12.76 23.20 12.49
C LEU A 5 -13.35 22.20 11.49
N LEU A 6 -12.64 21.95 10.39
CA LEU A 6 -13.05 20.96 9.38
C LEU A 6 -13.03 19.54 9.94
N ASP A 7 -12.02 19.18 10.72
CA ASP A 7 -11.91 17.86 11.33
C ASP A 7 -13.00 17.65 12.41
N PHE A 8 -13.51 18.73 13.01
CA PHE A 8 -14.66 18.69 13.93
C PHE A 8 -15.99 18.46 13.21
N PHE A 9 -16.27 19.21 12.14
CA PHE A 9 -17.53 19.07 11.39
C PHE A 9 -17.53 17.90 10.40
N PHE A 10 -16.36 17.51 9.89
CA PHE A 10 -16.16 16.50 8.86
C PHE A 10 -15.00 15.56 9.21
N PRO A 11 -15.08 14.82 10.34
CA PRO A 11 -14.01 13.92 10.75
C PRO A 11 -13.77 12.86 9.69
N GLN A 12 -12.50 12.66 9.32
CA GLN A 12 -12.11 11.53 8.49
C GLN A 12 -12.41 10.23 9.25
N LYS A 13 -13.16 9.33 8.61
CA LYS A 13 -13.53 8.03 9.16
C LYS A 13 -12.76 6.92 8.47
N CYS A 14 -12.41 5.89 9.24
CA CYS A 14 -11.79 4.68 8.72
C CYS A 14 -12.71 3.97 7.73
N LEU A 15 -12.17 3.54 6.57
CA LEU A 15 -12.90 2.84 5.52
C LEU A 15 -13.47 1.47 5.93
N ARG A 16 -13.01 0.93 7.08
CA ARG A 16 -13.44 -0.37 7.61
C ARG A 16 -14.26 -0.25 8.90
N CYS A 17 -13.70 0.35 9.95
CA CYS A 17 -14.32 0.40 11.28
C CYS A 17 -15.04 1.72 11.60
N GLU A 18 -15.01 2.69 10.67
CA GLU A 18 -15.66 4.00 10.79
C GLU A 18 -15.19 4.90 11.94
N LYS A 19 -14.23 4.46 12.77
CA LYS A 19 -13.58 5.29 13.79
C LYS A 19 -12.95 6.54 13.16
N GLY A 20 -13.02 7.65 13.88
CA GLY A 20 -12.43 8.92 13.45
C GLY A 20 -10.90 8.93 13.56
N GLY A 21 -10.26 9.80 12.77
CA GLY A 21 -8.84 10.16 12.92
C GLY A 21 -7.93 9.69 11.80
N ALA A 22 -8.33 8.65 11.04
CA ALA A 22 -7.59 8.20 9.86
C ALA A 22 -8.53 7.51 8.86
N LEU A 23 -8.16 7.55 7.57
CA LEU A 23 -8.91 6.82 6.53
C LEU A 23 -8.72 5.30 6.59
N ILE A 24 -7.60 4.83 7.15
CA ILE A 24 -7.40 3.45 7.59
C ILE A 24 -6.65 3.56 8.93
N CYS A 25 -7.25 3.10 10.02
CA CYS A 25 -6.56 3.07 11.30
C CYS A 25 -5.60 1.89 11.38
N LYS A 26 -4.58 2.00 12.24
CA LYS A 26 -3.57 0.95 12.46
C LYS A 26 -4.19 -0.41 12.76
N GLU A 27 -5.16 -0.44 13.68
CA GLU A 27 -5.90 -1.67 14.03
C GLU A 27 -6.51 -2.36 12.81
N CYS A 28 -7.06 -1.59 11.84
CA CYS A 28 -7.66 -2.13 10.63
C CYS A 28 -6.64 -2.52 9.57
N LEU A 29 -5.47 -1.87 9.57
CA LEU A 29 -4.34 -2.15 8.69
C LEU A 29 -3.68 -3.48 9.06
N ASP A 30 -3.43 -3.69 10.36
CA ASP A 30 -2.75 -4.88 10.90
C ASP A 30 -3.55 -6.17 10.66
N ILE A 31 -4.88 -6.08 10.67
CA ILE A 31 -5.79 -7.20 10.39
C ILE A 31 -6.17 -7.32 8.90
N MET A 32 -5.52 -6.55 8.01
CA MET A 32 -5.75 -6.75 6.58
C MET A 32 -5.21 -8.11 6.19
N PRO A 33 -6.02 -8.93 5.49
CA PRO A 33 -5.59 -10.27 5.13
C PRO A 33 -4.31 -10.17 4.31
N GLU A 34 -3.33 -10.96 4.73
CA GLU A 34 -2.18 -11.24 3.90
C GLU A 34 -2.71 -11.92 2.64
N THR A 35 -2.24 -11.50 1.48
CA THR A 35 -2.36 -12.38 0.33
C THR A 35 -1.35 -13.49 0.53
N GLU A 36 -1.75 -14.74 0.28
CA GLU A 36 -0.80 -15.81 0.03
C GLU A 36 0.25 -15.23 -0.93
N ASN A 37 1.47 -15.05 -0.43
CA ASN A 37 2.56 -14.58 -1.27
C ASN A 37 2.62 -15.57 -2.41
N THR A 38 2.23 -15.12 -3.61
CA THR A 38 2.31 -15.93 -4.82
C THR A 38 3.77 -16.06 -5.25
N ALA A 39 4.64 -16.47 -4.33
CA ALA A 39 5.88 -17.18 -4.62
C ALA A 39 5.55 -18.58 -5.18
N GLU A 40 4.33 -19.09 -4.97
CA GLU A 40 3.88 -20.40 -5.45
C GLU A 40 3.50 -20.51 -6.93
N ASN A 41 4.01 -19.62 -7.80
CA ASN A 41 4.22 -20.01 -9.20
C ASN A 41 5.61 -20.67 -9.33
N ILE A 42 5.86 -21.69 -8.48
CA ILE A 42 7.12 -22.45 -8.36
C ILE A 42 7.49 -23.21 -9.65
N HIS A 43 6.60 -23.26 -10.65
CA HIS A 43 6.85 -24.00 -11.90
C HIS A 43 7.39 -23.17 -13.08
N ASN A 44 7.63 -21.86 -12.91
CA ASN A 44 8.25 -21.06 -13.97
C ASN A 44 9.67 -20.58 -13.56
N PRO A 45 10.75 -21.17 -14.10
CA PRO A 45 12.13 -20.75 -13.81
C PRO A 45 12.48 -19.34 -14.30
N TYR A 46 11.58 -18.68 -15.03
CA TYR A 46 11.72 -17.28 -15.47
C TYR A 46 10.83 -16.30 -14.68
N ALA A 47 10.15 -16.75 -13.62
CA ALA A 47 9.32 -15.86 -12.80
C ALA A 47 10.20 -14.86 -12.04
N ILE A 48 9.90 -13.58 -12.20
CA ILE A 48 10.51 -12.52 -11.40
C ILE A 48 9.95 -12.63 -9.98
N PRO A 49 10.80 -12.71 -8.93
CA PRO A 49 10.34 -12.67 -7.54
C PRO A 49 9.43 -11.45 -7.35
N THR A 50 8.16 -11.72 -7.05
CA THR A 50 7.14 -10.67 -6.96
C THR A 50 6.51 -10.73 -5.58
N ILE A 51 6.61 -9.61 -4.86
CA ILE A 51 5.98 -9.45 -3.56
C ILE A 51 4.61 -8.81 -3.78
N VAL A 52 3.57 -9.43 -3.24
CA VAL A 52 2.19 -8.93 -3.34
C VAL A 52 1.79 -8.36 -1.99
N ALA A 53 1.67 -7.03 -1.91
CA ALA A 53 1.31 -6.39 -0.64
C ALA A 53 -0.18 -6.60 -0.25
N SER A 54 -1.08 -6.70 -1.24
CA SER A 54 -2.49 -7.03 -1.01
C SER A 54 -3.26 -7.34 -2.31
N CYS A 55 -4.42 -7.98 -2.16
CA CYS A 55 -5.31 -8.32 -3.26
C CYS A 55 -6.23 -7.16 -3.61
N TYR A 56 -6.27 -6.76 -4.89
CA TYR A 56 -7.19 -5.71 -5.38
C TYR A 56 -8.69 -6.08 -5.26
N LYS A 57 -9.02 -7.37 -5.05
CA LYS A 57 -10.40 -7.81 -4.76
C LYS A 57 -10.85 -7.42 -3.35
N ASN A 58 -9.93 -7.06 -2.45
CA ASN A 58 -10.29 -6.50 -1.16
C ASN A 58 -10.91 -5.11 -1.36
N GLU A 59 -12.18 -4.95 -1.01
CA GLU A 59 -12.93 -3.72 -1.25
C GLU A 59 -12.35 -2.50 -0.51
N ILE A 60 -11.72 -2.69 0.65
CA ILE A 60 -11.06 -1.60 1.38
C ILE A 60 -9.82 -1.13 0.62
N ILE A 61 -8.98 -2.07 0.16
CA ILE A 61 -7.78 -1.78 -0.64
C ILE A 61 -8.16 -1.08 -1.94
N LYS A 62 -9.15 -1.61 -2.65
CA LYS A 62 -9.68 -1.02 -3.89
C LYS A 62 -10.15 0.41 -3.66
N LYS A 63 -10.96 0.65 -2.61
CA LYS A 63 -11.41 1.99 -2.23
C LYS A 63 -10.23 2.91 -1.90
N ALA A 64 -9.27 2.45 -1.10
CA ALA A 64 -8.08 3.22 -0.73
C ALA A 64 -7.25 3.65 -1.95
N ILE A 65 -6.98 2.72 -2.88
CA ILE A 65 -6.28 3.00 -4.14
C ILE A 65 -7.06 4.00 -5.00
N TRP A 66 -8.39 3.87 -5.07
CA TRP A 66 -9.23 4.81 -5.83
C TRP A 66 -9.20 6.22 -5.24
N LEU A 67 -9.25 6.35 -3.92
CA LEU A 67 -9.16 7.64 -3.24
C LEU A 67 -7.82 8.32 -3.52
N LEU A 68 -6.72 7.56 -3.54
CA LEU A 68 -5.41 8.08 -3.93
C LEU A 68 -5.38 8.49 -5.41
N LYS A 69 -5.69 7.55 -6.31
CA LYS A 69 -5.46 7.65 -7.75
C LYS A 69 -6.39 8.64 -8.44
N TYR A 70 -7.67 8.66 -8.05
CA TYR A 70 -8.70 9.41 -8.78
C TYR A 70 -9.25 10.60 -7.98
N LYS A 71 -9.28 10.50 -6.65
CA LYS A 71 -9.74 11.59 -5.77
C LYS A 71 -8.62 12.42 -5.19
N LYS A 72 -7.35 12.05 -5.44
CA LYS A 72 -6.14 12.76 -4.98
C LYS A 72 -6.10 12.96 -3.45
N ILE A 73 -6.73 12.06 -2.70
CA ILE A 73 -6.74 12.11 -1.24
C ILE A 73 -5.40 11.57 -0.74
N LYS A 74 -4.42 12.46 -0.62
CA LYS A 74 -3.03 12.07 -0.28
C LYS A 74 -2.89 11.50 1.14
N THR A 75 -3.84 11.75 2.05
CA THR A 75 -3.79 11.21 3.41
C THR A 75 -3.88 9.69 3.47
N ILE A 76 -4.41 9.02 2.43
CA ILE A 76 -4.42 7.55 2.33
C ILE A 76 -3.04 6.97 1.97
N ALA A 77 -2.09 7.80 1.49
CA ALA A 77 -0.78 7.33 1.08
C ALA A 77 0.01 6.73 2.24
N GLY A 78 -0.11 7.30 3.45
CA GLY A 78 0.54 6.79 4.66
C GLY A 78 0.17 5.33 4.95
N PRO A 79 -1.12 5.02 5.16
CA PRO A 79 -1.56 3.63 5.37
C PRO A 79 -1.17 2.67 4.23
N LEU A 80 -1.25 3.11 2.97
CA LEU A 80 -0.84 2.26 1.84
C LEU A 80 0.68 2.02 1.82
N SER A 81 1.50 3.01 2.19
CA SER A 81 2.95 2.84 2.29
C SER A 81 3.35 1.96 3.47
N GLU A 82 2.64 2.05 4.60
CA GLU A 82 2.86 1.18 5.75
C GLU A 82 2.51 -0.28 5.40
N LEU A 83 1.41 -0.49 4.67
CA LEU A 83 1.08 -1.81 4.13
C LEU A 83 2.19 -2.35 3.22
N LEU A 84 2.70 -1.53 2.29
CA LEU A 84 3.79 -1.95 1.39
C LEU A 84 5.05 -2.30 2.19
N PHE A 85 5.45 -1.44 3.11
CA PHE A 85 6.65 -1.62 3.94
C PHE A 85 6.57 -2.90 4.77
N ASN A 86 5.46 -3.10 5.49
CA ASN A 86 5.27 -4.29 6.32
C ASN A 86 5.31 -5.60 5.50
N ARG A 87 5.01 -5.53 4.20
CA ARG A 87 4.96 -6.70 3.30
C ARG A 87 6.29 -7.01 2.63
N CYS A 88 7.18 -6.02 2.46
CA CYS A 88 8.43 -6.19 1.74
C CYS A 88 9.68 -6.03 2.60
N ILE A 89 9.56 -5.61 3.87
CA ILE A 89 10.73 -5.29 4.71
C ILE A 89 11.62 -6.50 4.95
N GLU A 90 11.04 -7.69 5.12
CA GLU A 90 11.80 -8.93 5.31
C GLU A 90 12.63 -9.24 4.06
N ASP A 91 11.98 -9.30 2.90
CA ASP A 91 12.66 -9.55 1.61
C ASP A 91 13.73 -8.49 1.31
N LEU A 92 13.44 -7.20 1.55
CA LEU A 92 14.39 -6.11 1.33
C LEU A 92 15.59 -6.22 2.28
N SER A 93 15.38 -6.66 3.52
CA SER A 93 16.46 -6.85 4.50
C SER A 93 17.37 -8.00 4.12
N GLU A 94 16.82 -9.10 3.61
CA GLU A 94 17.59 -10.21 3.06
C GLU A 94 18.44 -9.74 1.87
N ILE A 95 17.81 -9.12 0.86
CA ILE A 95 18.51 -8.61 -0.33
C ILE A 95 19.63 -7.64 0.09
N ASN A 96 19.36 -6.72 1.02
CA ASN A 96 20.38 -5.78 1.48
C ASN A 96 21.57 -6.46 2.17
N THR A 97 21.32 -7.54 2.92
CA THR A 97 22.38 -8.31 3.59
C THR A 97 23.31 -8.98 2.56
N PHE A 98 22.76 -9.52 1.47
CA PHE A 98 23.55 -10.19 0.43
C PHE A 98 24.25 -9.23 -0.53
N TYR A 99 23.60 -8.12 -0.89
CA TYR A 99 24.07 -7.24 -1.97
C TYR A 99 24.63 -5.90 -1.47
N HIS A 100 24.54 -5.60 -0.16
CA HIS A 100 24.99 -4.33 0.44
C HIS A 100 24.44 -3.11 -0.30
N ILE A 101 23.11 -3.06 -0.49
CA ILE A 101 22.42 -2.00 -1.21
C ILE A 101 22.58 -0.68 -0.45
N LYS A 102 23.29 0.29 -1.05
CA LYS A 102 23.46 1.63 -0.48
C LYS A 102 22.29 2.56 -0.77
N GLU A 103 21.61 2.35 -1.91
CA GLU A 103 20.54 3.22 -2.39
C GLU A 103 19.43 2.38 -3.05
N CYS A 104 18.18 2.73 -2.75
CA CYS A 104 17.00 2.07 -3.31
C CYS A 104 16.22 3.08 -4.16
N LEU A 105 15.97 2.73 -5.43
CA LEU A 105 15.17 3.54 -6.35
C LEU A 105 13.77 2.94 -6.50
N VAL A 106 12.75 3.68 -6.08
CA VAL A 106 11.35 3.29 -6.25
C VAL A 106 10.82 3.87 -7.56
N ILE A 107 10.59 3.01 -8.55
CA ILE A 107 10.06 3.40 -9.87
C ILE A 107 8.59 2.97 -9.98
N PRO A 108 7.63 3.89 -10.15
CA PRO A 108 6.25 3.51 -10.42
C PRO A 108 6.14 2.88 -11.82
N ILE A 109 5.54 1.70 -11.91
CA ILE A 109 5.25 1.08 -13.21
C ILE A 109 3.99 1.74 -13.81
N PRO A 110 4.09 2.38 -14.98
CA PRO A 110 2.95 3.06 -15.59
C PRO A 110 1.93 2.05 -16.09
N VAL A 111 0.65 2.39 -15.89
CA VAL A 111 -0.50 1.53 -16.27
C VAL A 111 -0.62 1.35 -17.78
N SER A 112 -0.01 2.23 -18.59
CA SER A 112 0.01 2.10 -20.04
C SER A 112 1.21 2.83 -20.65
N LYS A 113 1.60 2.42 -21.87
CA LYS A 113 2.68 3.05 -22.65
C LYS A 113 2.46 4.55 -22.89
N ILE A 114 1.21 5.00 -22.90
CA ILE A 114 0.86 6.43 -23.09
C ILE A 114 1.29 7.25 -21.86
N LYS A 115 1.34 6.63 -20.68
CA LYS A 115 1.71 7.26 -19.41
C LYS A 115 3.20 7.08 -19.07
N LEU A 116 4.02 6.68 -20.04
CA LEU A 116 5.47 6.46 -19.91
C LEU A 116 6.29 7.74 -20.19
N ARG A 117 5.64 8.90 -20.27
CA ARG A 117 6.24 10.20 -20.59
C ARG A 117 6.43 11.03 -19.34
#